data_AF-A0A939JKU6-F1
#
_entry.id   AF-A0A939JKU6-F1
#
_cell.length_a   1.000
_cell.length_b   1.000
_cell.length_c   1.000
_cell.angle_alpha   90.00
_cell.angle_beta   90.00
_cell.angle_gamma   90.00
#
_symmetry.space_group_name_H-M   'P 1'
#
loop_
_entity.id
_entity.type
_entity.pdbx_description
1 polymer ?
#
loop_
_entity_poly.entity_id
_entity_poly.type
_entity_poly.pdbx_seq_one_letter_code
_entity_poly.pdbx_strand_id
1 'polypeptide(L)' 'EGAMEVVGRHAPKSTPADRLKALLHAQRLLHSYGITAWQDALIGSVLGMDDPSDAYLAAARDGSLTARVVGALWW' A
#
# COMPACT_ATOMS: atom_id res chain seq x y z
N GLU A 1 6.80 -5.99 -18.14
CA GLU A 1 7.04 -6.55 -16.79
C GLU A 1 8.40 -7.24 -16.53
N GLY A 2 9.41 -7.25 -17.41
CA GLY A 2 10.72 -7.86 -17.07
C GLY A 2 11.74 -6.90 -16.43
N ALA A 3 11.71 -5.62 -16.83
CA ALA A 3 12.69 -4.63 -16.37
C ALA A 3 12.52 -4.22 -14.90
N MET A 4 11.27 -4.14 -14.40
CA MET A 4 11.00 -3.79 -13.00
C MET A 4 11.52 -4.85 -12.03
N GLU A 5 11.40 -6.13 -12.38
CA GLU A 5 11.94 -7.21 -11.55
C GLU A 5 13.47 -7.14 -11.45
N VAL A 6 14.16 -6.90 -12.58
CA VAL A 6 15.63 -6.82 -12.62
C VAL A 6 16.14 -5.62 -11.82
N VAL A 7 15.51 -4.46 -11.97
CA VAL A 7 15.90 -3.25 -11.22
C VAL A 7 15.53 -3.36 -9.74
N GLY A 8 14.37 -3.95 -9.42
CA GLY A 8 13.86 -4.11 -8.05
C GLY A 8 14.81 -4.88 -7.14
N ARG A 9 15.61 -5.81 -7.68
CA ARG A 9 16.65 -6.54 -6.92
C ARG A 9 17.74 -5.64 -6.32
N HIS A 10 17.91 -4.44 -6.85
CA HIS A 10 18.90 -3.47 -6.38
C HIS A 10 18.30 -2.41 -5.44
N ALA A 11 16.97 -2.35 -5.32
CA ALA A 11 16.30 -1.46 -4.38
C ALA A 11 16.36 -2.04 -2.96
N PRO A 12 16.50 -1.20 -1.91
CA PRO A 12 16.31 -1.65 -0.54
C PRO A 12 14.93 -2.28 -0.35
N LYS A 13 14.86 -3.38 0.41
CA LYS A 13 13.57 -4.01 0.76
C LYS A 13 12.75 -3.05 1.62
N SER A 14 11.46 -2.92 1.31
CA SER A 14 10.56 -2.13 2.15
C SER A 14 10.32 -2.86 3.48
N THR A 15 10.36 -2.13 4.59
CA THR A 15 9.96 -2.69 5.89
C THR A 15 8.44 -2.53 6.09
N PRO A 16 7.81 -3.31 6.99
CA PRO A 16 6.42 -3.08 7.38
C PRO A 16 6.16 -1.63 7.85
N ALA A 17 7.12 -1.02 8.54
CA ALA A 17 7.04 0.36 8.98
C ALA A 17 7.05 1.36 7.81
N ASP A 18 7.83 1.08 6.76
CA ASP A 18 7.84 1.90 5.54
C ASP A 18 6.49 1.82 4.82
N ARG A 19 5.91 0.62 4.71
CA ARG A 19 4.58 0.43 4.09
C ARG A 19 3.48 1.16 4.86
N LEU A 20 3.48 1.07 6.19
CA LEU A 20 2.54 1.82 7.03
C LEU A 20 2.71 3.33 6.85
N LYS A 21 3.96 3.83 6.86
CA LYS A 21 4.27 5.24 6.65
C LYS A 21 3.81 5.72 5.27
N ALA A 22 4.02 4.91 4.23
CA ALA A 22 3.58 5.19 2.87
C ALA A 22 2.05 5.25 2.76
N LEU A 23 1.34 4.28 3.34
CA LEU A 23 -0.13 4.26 3.40
C LEU A 23 -0.68 5.53 4.08
N LEU A 24 -0.15 5.90 5.25
CA LEU A 24 -0.62 7.08 5.96
C LEU A 24 -0.28 8.38 5.22
N HIS A 25 0.83 8.42 4.49
CA HIS A 25 1.15 9.54 3.61
C HIS A 25 0.16 9.65 2.46
N ALA A 26 -0.13 8.56 1.76
CA ALA A 26 -1.10 8.51 0.67
C ALA A 26 -2.50 8.93 1.15
N GLN A 27 -2.95 8.40 2.30
CA GLN A 27 -4.22 8.79 2.92
C GLN A 27 -4.29 10.30 3.17
N ARG A 28 -3.26 10.90 3.79
CA ARG A 28 -3.23 12.36 4.04
C ARG A 28 -3.32 13.16 2.74
N LEU A 29 -2.61 12.73 1.70
CA LEU A 29 -2.63 13.39 0.40
C LEU A 29 -4.02 13.30 -0.24
N LEU A 30 -4.62 12.11 -0.29
CA LEU A 30 -5.97 11.89 -0.82
C LEU A 30 -7.02 12.70 -0.04
N HIS A 31 -6.91 12.71 1.30
CA HIS A 31 -7.77 13.50 2.16
C HIS A 31 -7.66 15.01 1.88
N SER A 32 -6.47 15.51 1.54
CA SER A 32 -6.29 16.92 1.17
C SER A 32 -7.03 17.32 -0.11
N TYR A 33 -7.35 16.33 -0.96
CA TYR A 33 -8.21 16.50 -2.14
C TYR A 33 -9.68 16.13 -1.89
N GLY A 34 -10.08 15.88 -0.64
CA GLY A 34 -11.44 15.46 -0.28
C GLY A 34 -11.75 14.00 -0.61
N ILE A 35 -10.76 13.19 -1.03
CA ILE A 35 -10.93 11.77 -1.32
C ILE A 35 -10.84 11.00 -0.01
N THR A 36 -11.93 10.33 0.37
CA THR A 36 -12.05 9.57 1.63
C THR A 36 -12.30 8.07 1.44
N ALA A 37 -12.28 7.61 0.18
CA ALA A 37 -12.41 6.21 -0.15
C ALA A 37 -11.66 5.87 -1.45
N TRP A 38 -11.09 4.66 -1.53
CA TRP A 38 -10.47 4.14 -2.75
C TRP A 38 -10.59 2.61 -2.84
N GLN A 39 -10.35 2.10 -4.04
CA GLN A 39 -10.15 0.68 -4.30
C GLN A 39 -8.68 0.46 -4.60
N ASP A 40 -8.03 -0.41 -3.83
CA ASP A 40 -6.64 -0.82 -4.08
C ASP A 40 -6.65 -2.03 -5.02
N ALA A 41 -6.05 -1.89 -6.20
CA ALA A 41 -6.08 -2.90 -7.25
C ALA A 41 -4.97 -3.96 -7.12
N LEU A 42 -4.01 -3.78 -6.20
CA LEU A 42 -2.80 -4.60 -6.10
C LEU A 42 -2.62 -5.16 -4.69
N ILE A 43 -3.65 -5.83 -4.17
CA ILE A 43 -3.50 -6.61 -2.93
C ILE A 43 -2.84 -7.95 -3.22
N GLY A 44 -1.80 -8.27 -2.45
CA GLY A 44 -0.94 -9.45 -2.65
C GLY A 44 0.48 -9.08 -3.09
N SER A 45 1.38 -10.07 -3.09
CA SER A 45 2.77 -9.91 -3.56
C SER A 45 2.81 -9.95 -5.09
N VAL A 46 2.69 -8.80 -5.73
CA VAL A 46 2.51 -8.67 -7.17
C VAL A 46 3.53 -7.73 -7.79
N LEU A 47 3.93 -7.97 -9.05
CA LEU A 47 4.86 -7.10 -9.79
C LEU A 47 6.20 -6.81 -9.09
N GLY A 48 6.67 -7.73 -8.23
CA GLY A 48 7.88 -7.54 -7.43
C GLY A 48 7.73 -6.55 -6.27
N MET A 49 6.50 -6.11 -5.97
CA MET A 49 6.15 -5.30 -4.80
C MET A 49 5.74 -6.19 -3.63
N ASP A 50 6.10 -5.76 -2.43
CA ASP A 50 5.64 -6.39 -1.19
C ASP A 50 4.13 -6.18 -1.02
N ASP A 51 3.45 -7.18 -0.45
CA ASP A 51 2.02 -7.14 -0.18
C ASP A 51 1.67 -6.01 0.82
N PRO A 52 0.82 -5.02 0.44
CA PRO A 52 0.45 -3.91 1.32
C PRO A 52 -0.59 -4.27 2.39
N SER A 53 -1.11 -5.51 2.39
CA SER A 53 -2.16 -5.96 3.32
C SER A 53 -1.79 -5.74 4.79
N ASP A 54 -0.51 -5.86 5.15
CA ASP A 54 -0.04 -5.67 6.52
C ASP A 54 -0.18 -4.22 7.01
N ALA A 55 0.08 -3.24 6.14
CA ALA A 55 -0.08 -1.83 6.43
C ALA A 55 -1.55 -1.46 6.65
N TYR A 56 -2.46 -1.97 5.81
CA TYR A 56 -3.89 -1.77 5.99
C TYR A 56 -4.37 -2.38 7.31
N LEU A 57 -3.93 -3.61 7.63
CA LEU A 57 -4.30 -4.29 8.87
C LEU A 57 -3.76 -3.55 10.10
N ALA A 58 -2.53 -3.06 10.06
CA ALA A 58 -1.93 -2.28 11.15
C ALA A 58 -2.72 -0.98 11.39
N ALA A 59 -2.94 -0.20 10.33
CA ALA A 59 -3.64 1.08 10.42
C ALA A 59 -5.12 0.93 10.83
N ALA A 60 -5.78 -0.16 10.41
CA ALA A 60 -7.14 -0.46 10.86
C ALA A 60 -7.20 -0.82 12.35
N ARG A 61 -6.20 -1.54 12.86
CA ARG A 61 -6.13 -1.97 14.27
C ARG A 61 -5.83 -0.83 15.23
N ASP A 62 -4.95 0.09 14.85
CA ASP A 62 -4.58 1.23 15.69
C ASP A 62 -5.50 2.47 15.48
N GLY A 63 -6.45 2.39 14.54
CA GLY A 63 -7.41 3.45 14.25
C GLY A 63 -6.86 4.59 13.38
N SER A 64 -5.65 4.45 12.82
CA SER A 64 -5.07 5.45 11.92
C SER A 64 -5.56 5.36 10.46
N LEU A 65 -6.20 4.25 10.07
CA LEU A 65 -6.91 4.14 8.80
C LEU A 65 -8.26 4.87 8.92
N THR A 66 -8.35 6.04 8.30
CA THR A 66 -9.53 6.92 8.37
C THR A 66 -10.29 7.00 7.05
N ALA A 67 -9.75 6.40 5.98
CA ALA A 67 -10.45 6.20 4.72
C ALA A 67 -11.17 4.85 4.64
N ARG A 68 -12.14 4.75 3.75
CA ARG A 68 -12.79 3.47 3.40
C ARG A 68 -12.05 2.82 2.23
N VAL A 69 -11.56 1.60 2.42
CA VAL A 69 -10.75 0.91 1.41
C VAL A 69 -11.41 -0.41 1.02
N VAL A 70 -11.49 -0.66 -0.28
CA VAL A 70 -11.81 -1.98 -0.84
C VAL A 70 -10.53 -2.53 -1.48
N GLY A 71 -10.02 -3.64 -0.96
CA GLY A 71 -8.89 -4.34 -1.57
C GLY A 71 -9.36 -5.31 -2.66
N ALA A 72 -8.74 -5.26 -3.84
CA ALA A 72 -8.92 -6.24 -4.90
C ALA A 72 -7.66 -7.10 -5.02
N LEU A 73 -7.85 -8.41 -4.92
CA LEU A 73 -6.80 -9.40 -5.17
C LEU A 73 -6.53 -9.47 -6.66
N TRP A 74 -5.26 -9.44 -7.03
CA TRP A 74 -4.84 -9.62 -8.40
C TRP A 74 -4.64 -11.12 -8.70
N TRP A 75 -5.09 -11.58 -9.88
CA TRP A 75 -5.08 -12.99 -10.32
C TRP A 75 -4.15 -13.23 -11.50
#